data_AF-A0A6A4U3P0-F1
#
_entry.id   AF-A0A6A4U3P0-F1
#
_cell.length_a   1.000
_cell.length_b   1.000
_cell.length_c   1.000
_cell.angle_alpha   90.00
_cell.angle_beta   90.00
_cell.angle_gamma   90.00
#
_symmetry.space_group_name_H-M   'P 1'
#
loop_
_entity.id
_entity.type
_entity.pdbx_description
1 polymer ?
#
loop_
_entity_poly.entity_id
_entity_poly.type
_entity_poly.pdbx_seq_one_letter_code
_entity_poly.pdbx_strand_id
1 'polypeptide(L)' 'MALALSVTLAQAGCVGTAATVPAAREPLRVTNGGQPFQMWDGVLARKAADAACGGRVNVSIYDRFDRATGEWVYPEGCA' A
#
# COMPACT_ATOMS: atom_id res chain seq x y z
N MET A 1 -39.68 -15.32 40.65
CA MET A 1 -40.18 -16.49 39.89
C MET A 1 -40.14 -16.15 38.41
N ALA A 2 -39.48 -17.00 37.60
CA ALA A 2 -39.70 -17.22 36.15
C ALA A 2 -39.41 -16.02 35.20
N LEU A 3 -38.77 -16.13 34.02
CA LEU A 3 -38.39 -17.25 33.16
C LEU A 3 -37.09 -16.91 32.41
N ALA A 4 -36.22 -17.90 32.28
CA ALA A 4 -35.15 -17.94 31.30
C ALA A 4 -35.73 -18.16 29.89
N LEU A 5 -35.25 -17.40 28.90
CA LEU A 5 -35.34 -17.77 27.49
C LEU A 5 -34.01 -17.43 26.80
N SER A 6 -33.08 -18.38 26.87
CA SER A 6 -31.85 -18.39 26.08
C SER A 6 -32.17 -18.90 24.68
N VAL A 7 -32.43 -17.99 23.74
CA VAL A 7 -32.61 -18.30 22.32
C VAL A 7 -31.23 -18.51 21.69
N THR A 8 -30.87 -19.77 21.45
CA THR A 8 -29.72 -20.17 20.63
C THR A 8 -30.08 -20.01 19.16
N LEU A 9 -29.72 -18.86 18.57
CA LEU A 9 -29.76 -18.70 17.11
C LEU A 9 -28.67 -19.56 16.47
N ALA A 10 -29.12 -20.56 15.71
CA ALA A 10 -28.29 -21.40 14.86
C ALA A 10 -27.60 -20.53 13.79
N GLN A 11 -26.27 -20.56 13.78
CA GLN A 11 -25.44 -19.83 12.82
C GLN A 11 -25.45 -20.58 11.49
N ALA A 12 -26.29 -20.13 10.55
CA ALA A 12 -26.14 -20.47 9.14
C ALA A 12 -24.89 -19.75 8.62
N GLY A 13 -23.76 -20.46 8.58
CA GLY A 13 -22.51 -19.93 8.04
C GLY A 13 -22.63 -19.70 6.54
N CYS A 14 -22.68 -18.44 6.13
CA CYS A 14 -22.40 -18.05 4.75
C CYS A 14 -20.93 -18.40 4.47
N VAL A 15 -20.69 -19.38 3.59
CA VAL A 15 -19.36 -19.56 2.99
C VAL A 15 -19.16 -18.38 2.05
N GLY A 16 -18.56 -17.31 2.58
CA GLY A 16 -18.14 -16.18 1.78
C GLY A 16 -16.96 -16.62 0.93
N THR A 17 -17.14 -16.70 -0.39
CA THR A 17 -16.03 -16.70 -1.33
C THR A 17 -15.27 -15.39 -1.11
N ALA A 18 -14.19 -15.44 -0.34
CA ALA A 18 -13.32 -14.29 -0.17
C ALA A 18 -12.80 -13.95 -1.57
N ALA A 19 -13.14 -12.75 -2.06
CA ALA A 19 -12.52 -12.23 -3.26
C ALA A 19 -11.00 -12.24 -3.02
N THR A 20 -10.26 -13.01 -3.81
CA THR A 20 -8.81 -12.88 -3.89
C THR A 20 -8.55 -11.49 -4.46
N VAL A 21 -8.36 -10.52 -3.57
CA VAL A 21 -7.79 -9.24 -3.95
C VAL A 21 -6.46 -9.59 -4.64
N PRO A 22 -6.23 -9.15 -5.89
CA PRO A 22 -4.93 -9.34 -6.52
C PRO A 22 -3.88 -8.86 -5.53
N ALA A 23 -2.79 -9.62 -5.35
CA ALA A 23 -1.71 -9.24 -4.45
C ALA A 23 -1.38 -7.77 -4.69
N ALA A 24 -1.72 -6.91 -3.71
CA ALA A 24 -1.47 -5.49 -3.83
C ALA A 24 0.04 -5.34 -4.06
N ARG A 25 0.43 -4.68 -5.14
CA ARG A 25 1.84 -4.41 -5.40
C ARG A 25 2.37 -3.65 -4.19
N GLU A 26 3.46 -4.13 -3.62
CA GLU A 26 4.00 -3.54 -2.41
C GLU A 26 4.45 -2.10 -2.69
N PRO A 27 4.06 -1.12 -1.85
CA PRO A 27 4.48 0.26 -2.02
C PRO A 27 6.01 0.38 -2.05
N LEU A 28 6.54 1.01 -3.09
CA LEU A 28 7.97 1.29 -3.17
C LEU A 28 8.27 2.63 -2.49
N ARG A 29 9.23 2.62 -1.58
CA ARG A 29 9.81 3.83 -0.97
C ARG A 29 11.25 3.98 -1.43
N VAL A 30 11.62 5.20 -1.83
CA VAL A 30 12.98 5.49 -2.29
C VAL A 30 13.58 6.71 -1.59
N THR A 31 14.91 6.65 -1.42
CA THR A 31 15.77 7.73 -0.93
C THR A 31 16.81 8.10 -2.00
N ASN A 32 17.47 9.23 -1.84
CA ASN A 32 18.57 9.65 -2.71
C ASN A 32 19.89 8.99 -2.27
N GLY A 33 20.00 7.67 -2.45
CA GLY A 33 21.17 6.91 -2.00
C GLY A 33 21.39 6.98 -0.49
N GLY A 34 20.31 6.87 0.29
CA GLY A 34 20.33 7.01 1.75
C GLY A 34 20.25 8.44 2.27
N GLN A 35 20.20 9.46 1.41
CA GLN A 35 19.91 10.84 1.79
C GLN A 35 18.43 11.18 1.53
N PRO A 36 17.83 12.10 2.32
CA PRO A 36 16.47 12.56 2.07
C PRO A 36 16.40 13.38 0.78
N PHE A 37 15.31 13.20 0.03
CA PHE A 37 14.94 14.09 -1.08
C PHE A 37 14.40 15.42 -0.57
N GLN A 38 14.42 16.43 -1.43
CA GLN A 38 13.57 17.61 -1.28
C GLN A 38 12.24 17.41 -2.01
N MET A 39 11.24 18.21 -1.63
CA MET A 39 9.90 18.13 -2.22
C MET A 39 9.90 18.39 -3.74
N TRP A 40 10.85 19.19 -4.23
CA TRP A 40 11.00 19.49 -5.66
C TRP A 40 11.81 18.45 -6.45
N ASP A 41 12.36 17.43 -5.79
CA ASP A 41 13.23 16.43 -6.42
C ASP A 41 12.47 15.26 -7.09
N GLY A 42 11.18 15.43 -7.41
CA GLY A 42 10.33 14.34 -7.92
C GLY A 42 10.87 13.64 -9.17
N VAL A 43 11.59 14.35 -10.03
CA VAL A 43 12.24 13.75 -11.22
C VAL A 43 13.40 12.83 -10.82
N LEU A 44 14.19 13.20 -9.81
CA LEU A 44 15.29 12.38 -9.31
C LEU A 44 14.75 11.17 -8.56
N ALA A 45 13.70 11.36 -7.77
CA ALA A 45 13.01 10.26 -7.08
C ALA A 45 12.46 9.23 -8.06
N ARG A 46 11.86 9.67 -9.17
CA ARG A 46 11.37 8.74 -10.20
C ARG A 46 12.51 7.92 -10.82
N LYS A 47 13.65 8.55 -11.11
CA LYS A 47 14.82 7.83 -11.62
C LYS A 47 15.33 6.79 -10.62
N ALA A 48 15.37 7.14 -9.33
CA ALA A 48 15.76 6.22 -8.27
C ALA A 48 14.77 5.05 -8.15
N ALA A 49 13.47 5.32 -8.30
CA ALA A 49 12.42 4.29 -8.29
C ALA A 49 12.51 3.35 -9.49
N ASP A 50 12.70 3.88 -10.70
CA ASP A 50 12.93 3.08 -11.90
C ASP A 50 14.17 2.17 -11.73
N ALA A 51 15.26 2.72 -11.17
CA ALA A 51 16.47 1.95 -10.86
C ALA A 51 16.22 0.86 -9.80
N ALA A 52 15.50 1.16 -8.73
CA ALA A 52 15.14 0.20 -7.68
C ALA A 52 14.25 -0.94 -8.21
N CYS A 53 13.39 -0.65 -9.18
CA CYS A 53 12.56 -1.65 -9.86
C CYS A 53 13.31 -2.47 -10.92
N GLY A 54 14.56 -2.11 -11.28
CA GLY A 54 15.25 -2.70 -12.43
C GLY A 54 14.52 -2.44 -13.75
N GLY A 55 13.68 -1.40 -13.81
CA GLY A 55 12.69 -1.20 -14.86
C GLY A 55 11.89 0.07 -14.64
N ARG A 56 10.57 0.01 -14.82
CA ARG A 56 9.69 1.16 -14.62
C ARG A 56 8.94 1.04 -13.30
N VAL A 57 8.84 2.12 -12.54
CA VAL A 57 7.88 2.24 -11.44
C VAL A 57 6.47 2.52 -11.98
N ASN A 58 5.44 1.92 -11.38
CA ASN A 58 4.06 2.31 -11.64
C ASN A 58 3.81 3.69 -11.01
N VAL A 59 3.65 4.69 -11.86
CA VAL A 59 3.29 6.03 -11.41
C VAL A 59 1.78 6.15 -11.21
N SER A 60 1.39 6.89 -10.18
CA SER A 60 0.00 7.11 -9.81
C SER A 60 -0.24 8.56 -9.40
N ILE A 61 -1.52 8.96 -9.34
CA ILE A 61 -1.90 10.25 -8.76
C ILE A 61 -1.65 10.32 -7.23
N TYR A 62 -1.34 9.19 -6.60
CA TYR A 62 -1.10 9.06 -5.15
C TYR A 62 0.39 8.99 -4.81
N ASP A 63 1.27 9.10 -5.81
CA ASP A 63 2.70 9.23 -5.61
C ASP A 63 2.98 10.49 -4.80
N ARG A 64 3.79 10.37 -3.75
CA ARG A 64 3.93 11.46 -2.79
C ARG A 64 5.31 11.51 -2.17
N PHE A 65 5.72 12.73 -1.88
CA PHE A 65 6.85 13.01 -1.00
C PHE A 65 6.41 12.90 0.46
N ASP A 66 7.06 12.04 1.22
CA ASP A 66 6.88 11.91 2.66
C ASP A 66 7.73 12.95 3.39
N ARG A 67 7.09 14.02 3.86
CA ARG A 67 7.78 15.14 4.53
C ARG A 67 8.42 14.75 5.86
N ALA A 68 7.99 13.65 6.48
CA ALA A 68 8.55 13.22 7.76
C ALA A 68 9.89 12.50 7.57
N THR A 69 10.03 11.72 6.51
CA THR A 69 11.23 10.90 6.25
C THR A 69 12.11 11.44 5.13
N GLY A 70 11.59 12.31 4.26
CA GLY A 70 12.28 12.75 3.05
C GLY A 70 12.27 11.70 1.93
N GLU A 71 11.42 10.69 2.02
CA GLU A 71 11.28 9.65 0.99
C GLU A 71 10.25 10.03 -0.06
N TRP A 72 10.36 9.40 -1.23
CA TRP A 72 9.26 9.33 -2.18
C TRP A 72 8.59 7.97 -2.12
N VAL A 73 7.26 7.99 -2.10
CA VAL A 73 6.41 6.79 -1.98
C VAL A 73 5.62 6.60 -3.26
N TYR A 74 5.75 5.43 -3.86
CA TYR A 74 5.02 4.96 -5.04
C TYR A 74 4.09 3.81 -4.62
N PRO A 75 2.80 4.08 -4.36
CA PRO A 75 1.87 3.09 -3.81
C PRO A 75 1.66 1.87 -4.71
N GLU A 76 1.77 2.05 -6.03
CA GLU A 76 1.55 0.99 -7.02
C GLU A 76 2.80 0.14 -7.29
N GLY A 77 3.93 0.43 -6.62
CA GLY A 77 5.17 -0.33 -6.71
C GLY A 77 5.76 -0.42 -8.13
N CYS A 78 6.46 -1.50 -8.42
CA CYS A 78 7.09 -1.75 -9.72
C CYS A 78 6.11 -2.30 -10.77
N ALA A 79 6.36 -1.97 -12.06
CA ALA A 79 5.52 -2.33 -13.21
C ALA A 79 5.30 -3.83 -13.40
#